data_AF-Q8A4L7-F1
#
_entry.id   AF-Q8A4L7-F1
#
_cell.length_a   1.000
_cell.length_b   1.000
_cell.length_c   1.000
_cell.angle_alpha   90.00
_cell.angle_beta   90.00
_cell.angle_gamma   90.00
#
_symmetry.space_group_name_H-M   'P 1'
#
loop_
_entity.id
_entity.type
_entity.pdbx_description
1 polymer ?
#
loop_
_entity_poly.entity_id
_entity_poly.type
_entity_poly.pdbx_seq_one_letter_code
_entity_poly.pdbx_strand_id
1 'polypeptide(L)'
;MQLLTEKDRPEEEKREETWRRLKRDIASSANTIHEIDTGKARGYNRALFVSSIFNKVSTFAGHGDVEIVQKAIDFISEYNAGIKKPVITPRHRFFQLAETASRMRDKLKETQELENREVTFEGGILVWNYQESRLQVFFNKIPEESKRRELKSSGFHWSPRNRAWQRQLNPNAVSAAKRILNL
;
A
#
# COMPACT_ATOMS: atom_id res chain seq x y z
N MET A 1 -29.44 5.90 22.74
CA MET A 1 -28.78 6.25 21.46
C MET A 1 -27.51 5.43 21.36
N GLN A 2 -27.46 4.47 20.44
CA GLN A 2 -26.24 3.69 20.18
C GLN A 2 -25.24 4.58 19.44
N LEU A 3 -24.05 4.75 20.00
CA LEU A 3 -22.92 5.40 19.35
C LEU A 3 -22.46 4.50 18.18
N LEU A 4 -22.86 4.87 16.96
CA LEU A 4 -22.35 4.24 15.74
C LEU A 4 -20.83 4.46 15.69
N THR A 5 -20.09 3.36 15.83
CA THR A 5 -18.64 3.38 15.67
C THR A 5 -18.30 3.52 14.18
N GLU A 6 -17.16 4.12 13.84
CA GLU A 6 -16.73 4.37 12.44
C GLU A 6 -16.67 3.11 11.53
N LYS A 7 -16.79 1.92 12.13
CA LYS A 7 -16.84 0.63 11.43
C LYS A 7 -18.11 0.43 10.61
N ASP A 8 -19.21 1.10 10.94
CA ASP A 8 -20.54 0.87 10.32
C ASP A 8 -20.86 1.80 9.14
N ARG A 9 -19.98 2.76 8.81
CA ARG A 9 -20.14 3.61 7.61
C ARG A 9 -19.98 2.77 6.34
N PRO A 10 -20.93 2.83 5.36
CA PRO A 10 -20.82 2.13 4.08
C PRO A 10 -19.47 2.38 3.41
N GLU A 11 -18.85 1.34 2.86
CA GLU A 11 -17.53 1.47 2.20
C GLU A 11 -17.55 2.52 1.08
N GLU A 12 -18.68 2.65 0.39
CA GLU A 12 -18.90 3.66 -0.64
C GLU A 12 -18.83 5.09 -0.08
N GLU A 13 -19.41 5.34 1.10
CA GLU A 13 -19.36 6.65 1.76
C GLU A 13 -17.92 7.02 2.15
N LYS A 14 -17.15 6.05 2.68
CA LYS A 14 -15.73 6.23 3.01
C LYS A 14 -14.90 6.54 1.75
N ARG A 15 -15.19 5.85 0.63
CA ARG A 15 -14.53 6.09 -0.67
C ARG A 15 -14.88 7.47 -1.21
N GLU A 16 -16.14 7.89 -1.11
CA GLU A 16 -16.57 9.24 -1.49
C GLU A 16 -15.90 10.32 -0.65
N GLU A 17 -15.81 10.14 0.67
CA GLU A 17 -15.10 11.08 1.54
C GLU A 17 -13.61 11.17 1.17
N THR A 18 -12.98 10.03 0.95
CA THR A 18 -11.58 9.92 0.51
C THR A 18 -11.38 10.66 -0.82
N TRP A 19 -12.26 10.42 -1.79
CA TRP A 19 -12.26 11.10 -3.08
C TRP A 19 -12.44 12.62 -2.92
N ARG A 20 -13.38 13.08 -2.10
CA ARG A 20 -13.60 14.53 -1.86
C ARG A 20 -12.34 15.20 -1.30
N ARG A 21 -11.63 14.55 -0.38
CA ARG A 21 -10.36 15.05 0.18
C ARG A 21 -9.29 15.11 -0.91
N LEU A 22 -9.09 14.02 -1.65
CA LEU A 22 -8.10 13.96 -2.73
C LEU A 22 -8.40 14.98 -3.84
N LYS A 23 -9.67 15.10 -4.28
CA LYS A 23 -10.09 16.04 -5.30
C LYS A 23 -9.77 17.49 -4.91
N ARG A 24 -10.00 17.89 -3.66
CA ARG A 24 -9.64 19.23 -3.18
C ARG A 24 -8.13 19.48 -3.27
N ASP A 25 -7.33 18.52 -2.86
CA ASP A 25 -5.86 18.61 -2.93
C ASP A 25 -5.34 18.72 -4.37
N ILE A 26 -5.90 17.91 -5.27
CA ILE A 26 -5.57 17.96 -6.71
C ILE A 26 -6.00 19.30 -7.29
N ALA A 27 -7.23 19.75 -7.02
CA ALA A 27 -7.76 21.03 -7.51
C ALA A 27 -6.90 22.21 -7.04
N SER A 28 -6.52 22.24 -5.76
CA SER A 28 -5.63 23.28 -5.22
C SER A 28 -4.29 23.30 -5.96
N SER A 29 -3.67 22.14 -6.15
CA SER A 29 -2.38 22.04 -6.85
C SER A 29 -2.49 22.42 -8.34
N ALA A 30 -3.58 22.01 -9.00
CA ALA A 30 -3.87 22.32 -10.40
C ALA A 30 -4.10 23.83 -10.60
N ASN A 31 -4.84 24.47 -9.71
CA ASN A 31 -5.06 25.92 -9.71
C ASN A 31 -3.75 26.69 -9.56
N THR A 32 -2.89 26.29 -8.62
CA THR A 32 -1.57 26.94 -8.48
C THR A 32 -0.71 26.77 -9.74
N ILE A 33 -0.73 25.60 -10.38
CA ILE A 33 -0.05 25.40 -11.67
C ILE A 33 -0.60 26.36 -12.74
N HIS A 34 -1.92 26.49 -12.83
CA HIS A 34 -2.55 27.41 -13.77
C HIS A 34 -2.20 28.88 -13.49
N GLU A 35 -2.14 29.29 -12.22
CA GLU A 35 -1.72 30.63 -11.81
C GLU A 35 -0.26 30.92 -12.14
N ILE A 36 0.63 29.93 -11.99
CA ILE A 36 2.03 30.03 -12.43
C ILE A 36 2.09 30.19 -13.96
N ASP A 37 1.35 29.35 -14.68
CA ASP A 37 1.35 29.34 -16.16
C ASP A 37 0.73 30.62 -16.76
N THR A 38 -0.14 31.31 -16.02
CA THR A 38 -0.72 32.61 -16.39
C THR A 38 0.04 33.81 -15.82
N GLY A 39 1.09 33.58 -15.02
CA GLY A 39 1.92 34.63 -14.42
C GLY A 39 1.29 35.36 -13.23
N LYS A 40 0.14 34.89 -12.73
CA LYS A 40 -0.52 35.40 -11.52
C LYS A 40 0.28 35.05 -10.25
N ALA A 41 0.81 33.84 -10.19
CA ALA A 41 1.69 33.39 -9.11
C ALA A 41 3.15 33.41 -9.57
N ARG A 42 4.04 33.99 -8.75
CA ARG A 42 5.49 34.09 -9.03
C ARG A 42 6.30 33.46 -7.89
N GLY A 43 7.51 33.01 -8.20
CA GLY A 43 8.41 32.39 -7.21
C GLY A 43 8.15 30.92 -6.91
N TYR A 44 7.10 30.33 -7.50
CA TYR A 44 6.78 28.91 -7.35
C TYR A 44 7.29 28.07 -8.52
N ASN A 45 7.68 26.82 -8.23
CA ASN A 45 8.08 25.86 -9.25
C ASN A 45 6.91 24.94 -9.63
N ARG A 46 6.40 25.09 -10.87
CA ARG A 46 5.32 24.29 -11.47
C ARG A 46 5.51 22.78 -11.28
N ALA A 47 6.74 22.27 -11.43
CA ALA A 47 7.03 20.84 -11.37
C ALA A 47 6.73 20.24 -9.99
N LEU A 48 6.88 21.01 -8.91
CA LEU A 48 6.60 20.54 -7.55
C LEU A 48 5.11 20.19 -7.36
N PHE A 49 4.21 21.00 -7.93
CA PHE A 49 2.78 20.74 -7.87
C PHE A 49 2.37 19.56 -8.75
N VAL A 50 3.01 19.39 -9.92
CA VAL A 50 2.80 18.20 -10.77
C VAL A 50 3.21 16.92 -10.03
N SER A 51 4.38 16.94 -9.40
CA SER A 51 4.87 15.82 -8.58
C SER A 51 3.97 15.56 -7.37
N SER A 52 3.44 16.60 -6.72
CA SER A 52 2.48 16.48 -5.61
C SER A 52 1.22 15.74 -6.03
N ILE A 53 0.59 16.15 -7.16
CA ILE A 53 -0.59 15.47 -7.72
C ILE A 53 -0.25 14.01 -8.03
N PHE A 54 0.86 13.77 -8.75
CA PHE A 54 1.27 12.43 -9.14
C PHE A 54 1.49 11.52 -7.93
N ASN A 55 2.25 11.96 -6.92
CA ASN A 55 2.58 11.15 -5.76
C ASN A 55 1.33 10.81 -4.93
N LYS A 56 0.41 11.76 -4.73
CA LYS A 56 -0.85 11.52 -4.00
C LYS A 56 -1.70 10.46 -4.69
N VAL A 57 -1.87 10.54 -6.01
CA VAL A 57 -2.65 9.55 -6.78
C VAL A 57 -1.90 8.22 -6.89
N SER A 58 -0.58 8.23 -6.98
CA SER A 58 0.25 7.02 -7.01
C SER A 58 0.12 6.18 -5.74
N THR A 59 -0.13 6.79 -4.59
CA THR A 59 -0.41 6.06 -3.34
C THR A 59 -1.65 5.18 -3.49
N PHE A 60 -2.74 5.72 -4.04
CA PHE A 60 -3.97 4.96 -4.30
C PHE A 60 -3.75 3.86 -5.34
N ALA A 61 -2.95 4.13 -6.37
CA ALA A 61 -2.55 3.09 -7.32
C ALA A 61 -1.76 1.96 -6.64
N GLY A 62 -0.89 2.29 -5.68
CA GLY A 62 -0.16 1.32 -4.86
C GLY A 62 -1.04 0.47 -3.93
N HIS A 63 -2.27 0.88 -3.66
CA HIS A 63 -3.26 0.11 -2.91
C HIS A 63 -4.26 -0.65 -3.80
N GLY A 64 -4.20 -0.45 -5.12
CA GLY A 64 -5.17 -1.05 -6.05
C GLY A 64 -6.53 -0.35 -6.09
N ASP A 65 -6.61 0.91 -5.67
CA ASP A 65 -7.85 1.72 -5.65
C ASP A 65 -8.14 2.32 -7.04
N VAL A 66 -8.47 1.46 -8.00
CA VAL A 66 -8.70 1.81 -9.42
C VAL A 66 -9.76 2.91 -9.57
N GLU A 67 -10.85 2.88 -8.80
CA GLU A 67 -11.95 3.84 -8.94
C GLU A 67 -11.53 5.25 -8.54
N ILE A 68 -10.74 5.40 -7.48
CA ILE A 68 -10.22 6.71 -7.03
C ILE A 68 -9.22 7.24 -8.04
N VAL A 69 -8.34 6.38 -8.55
CA VAL A 69 -7.34 6.74 -9.55
C VAL A 69 -8.01 7.19 -10.85
N GLN A 70 -9.06 6.48 -11.30
CA GLN A 70 -9.79 6.85 -12.50
C GLN A 70 -10.50 8.20 -12.32
N LYS A 71 -11.19 8.42 -11.20
CA LYS A 71 -11.79 9.72 -10.87
C LYS A 71 -10.76 10.87 -10.89
N ALA A 72 -9.54 10.63 -10.40
CA ALA A 72 -8.46 11.61 -10.44
C ALA A 72 -7.99 11.92 -11.88
N ILE A 73 -7.87 10.88 -12.71
CA ILE A 73 -7.53 11.01 -14.14
C ILE A 73 -8.61 11.80 -14.89
N ASP A 74 -9.88 11.46 -14.68
CA ASP A 74 -11.01 12.12 -15.32
C ASP A 74 -11.05 13.60 -14.93
N PHE A 75 -10.88 13.89 -13.62
CA PHE A 75 -10.85 15.26 -13.11
C PHE A 75 -9.72 16.10 -13.72
N ILE A 76 -8.50 15.56 -13.84
CA ILE A 76 -7.37 16.27 -14.48
C ILE A 76 -7.61 16.43 -15.98
N SER A 77 -8.22 15.45 -16.64
CA SER A 77 -8.52 15.52 -18.08
C SER A 77 -9.56 16.61 -18.37
N GLU A 78 -10.62 16.67 -17.57
CA GLU A 78 -11.64 17.73 -17.62
C GLU A 78 -11.02 19.11 -17.34
N TYR A 79 -10.20 19.22 -16.29
CA TYR A 79 -9.51 20.46 -15.96
C TYR A 79 -8.59 20.93 -17.10
N ASN A 80 -7.85 20.01 -17.71
CA ASN A 80 -6.96 20.30 -18.83
C ASN A 80 -7.71 20.76 -20.08
N ALA A 81 -8.93 20.26 -20.33
CA ALA A 81 -9.75 20.68 -21.47
C ALA A 81 -10.19 22.14 -21.37
N GLY A 82 -10.32 22.68 -20.15
CA GLY A 82 -10.72 24.07 -19.90
C GLY A 82 -9.58 25.10 -19.98
N ILE A 83 -8.34 24.70 -20.21
CA ILE A 83 -7.17 25.59 -20.17
C ILE A 83 -6.24 25.39 -21.37
N LYS A 84 -5.53 26.45 -21.77
CA LYS A 84 -4.62 26.41 -22.93
C LYS A 84 -3.38 25.53 -22.72
N LYS A 85 -2.84 25.52 -21.49
CA LYS A 85 -1.63 24.75 -21.14
C LYS A 85 -2.02 23.70 -20.10
N PRO A 86 -1.95 22.40 -20.41
CA PRO A 86 -2.40 21.36 -19.50
C PRO A 86 -1.54 21.34 -18.23
N VAL A 87 -2.18 21.12 -17.08
CA VAL A 87 -1.52 20.93 -15.78
C VAL A 87 -0.58 19.73 -15.84
N ILE A 88 -1.10 18.60 -16.31
CA ILE A 88 -0.35 17.38 -16.58
C ILE A 88 -0.58 17.00 -18.04
N THR A 89 0.50 16.83 -18.81
CA THR A 89 0.40 16.49 -20.24
C THR A 89 -0.14 15.06 -20.43
N PRO A 90 -0.96 14.75 -21.45
CA PRO A 90 -1.54 13.42 -21.69
C PRO A 90 -0.51 12.27 -21.75
N ARG A 91 0.71 12.54 -22.24
CA ARG A 91 1.80 11.57 -22.30
C ARG A 91 2.49 11.27 -20.96
N HIS A 92 2.11 11.96 -19.88
CA HIS A 92 2.74 11.78 -18.57
C HIS A 92 2.29 10.46 -17.94
N ARG A 93 3.19 9.78 -17.24
CA ARG A 93 2.93 8.51 -16.52
C ARG A 93 1.79 8.57 -15.49
N PHE A 94 1.28 9.75 -15.17
CA PHE A 94 0.06 9.93 -14.36
C PHE A 94 -1.13 9.18 -14.98
N PHE A 95 -1.27 9.25 -16.30
CA PHE A 95 -2.37 8.58 -17.01
C PHE A 95 -2.18 7.05 -17.12
N GLN A 96 -1.01 6.53 -16.76
CA GLN A 96 -0.72 5.09 -16.65
C GLN A 96 -1.00 4.54 -15.23
N LEU A 97 -1.41 5.41 -14.28
CA LEU A 97 -1.69 4.98 -12.91
C LEU A 97 -2.93 4.08 -12.82
N ALA A 98 -3.90 4.21 -13.73
CA ALA A 98 -5.06 3.32 -13.77
C ALA A 98 -4.65 1.86 -14.04
N GLU A 99 -3.77 1.65 -15.02
CA GLU A 99 -3.20 0.32 -15.32
C GLU A 99 -2.35 -0.19 -14.13
N THR A 100 -1.58 0.70 -13.50
CA THR A 100 -0.79 0.36 -12.31
C THR A 100 -1.69 -0.09 -11.15
N ALA A 101 -2.80 0.60 -10.92
CA ALA A 101 -3.78 0.27 -9.90
C ALA A 101 -4.46 -1.08 -10.20
N SER A 102 -4.83 -1.35 -11.46
CA SER A 102 -5.44 -2.62 -11.85
C SER A 102 -4.49 -3.78 -11.56
N ARG A 103 -3.24 -3.70 -12.03
CA ARG A 103 -2.21 -4.72 -11.76
C ARG A 103 -1.99 -4.94 -10.26
N MET A 104 -2.01 -3.86 -9.47
CA MET A 104 -1.86 -3.97 -8.03
C MET A 104 -3.05 -4.66 -7.38
N ARG A 105 -4.28 -4.33 -7.79
CA ARG A 105 -5.50 -4.99 -7.33
C ARG A 105 -5.47 -6.48 -7.63
N ASP A 106 -5.09 -6.86 -8.84
CA ASP A 106 -5.02 -8.27 -9.24
C ASP A 106 -3.99 -9.02 -8.39
N LYS A 107 -2.80 -8.44 -8.20
CA LYS A 107 -1.77 -8.99 -7.31
C LYS A 107 -2.26 -9.15 -5.86
N LEU A 108 -3.01 -8.18 -5.35
CA LEU A 108 -3.57 -8.25 -3.99
C LEU A 108 -4.61 -9.36 -3.87
N LYS A 109 -5.46 -9.55 -4.89
CA LYS A 109 -6.41 -10.67 -4.95
C LYS A 109 -5.71 -12.02 -5.00
N GLU A 110 -4.72 -12.18 -5.87
CA GLU A 110 -3.90 -13.40 -5.94
C GLU A 110 -3.26 -13.70 -4.59
N THR A 111 -2.69 -12.69 -3.93
CA THR A 111 -2.07 -12.85 -2.61
C THR A 111 -3.09 -13.21 -1.52
N GLN A 112 -4.33 -12.75 -1.65
CA GLN A 112 -5.41 -13.05 -0.71
C GLN A 112 -5.96 -14.47 -0.91
N GLU A 113 -5.99 -14.96 -2.15
CA GLU A 113 -6.41 -16.31 -2.53
C GLU A 113 -5.33 -17.37 -2.22
N LEU A 114 -4.05 -16.97 -2.11
CA LEU A 114 -2.99 -17.87 -1.69
C LEU A 114 -3.22 -18.37 -0.25
N GLU A 115 -3.52 -19.65 -0.13
CA GLU A 115 -3.59 -20.34 1.15
C GLU A 115 -2.23 -20.37 1.83
N ASN A 116 -2.23 -20.14 3.15
CA ASN A 116 -1.03 -20.24 3.93
C ASN A 116 -0.53 -21.68 3.90
N ARG A 117 0.75 -21.85 3.59
CA ARG A 117 1.39 -23.16 3.68
C ARG A 117 1.89 -23.37 5.09
N GLU A 118 1.67 -24.56 5.63
CA GLU A 118 2.14 -24.94 6.96
C GLU A 118 3.02 -26.19 6.90
N VAL A 119 4.05 -26.23 7.72
CA VAL A 119 4.89 -27.41 7.96
C VAL A 119 5.04 -27.59 9.46
N THR A 120 4.67 -28.75 9.95
CA THR A 120 4.84 -29.12 11.36
C THR A 120 6.28 -29.56 11.61
N PHE A 121 6.80 -29.25 12.80
CA PHE A 121 8.13 -29.67 13.25
C PHE A 121 8.08 -30.03 14.74
N GLU A 122 9.17 -30.60 15.25
CA GLU A 122 9.25 -30.95 16.67
C GLU A 122 9.17 -29.69 17.55
N GLY A 123 8.04 -29.49 18.22
CA GLY A 123 7.79 -28.37 19.12
C GLY A 123 7.03 -27.19 18.52
N GLY A 124 6.53 -27.27 17.28
CA GLY A 124 5.76 -26.18 16.69
C GLY A 124 5.32 -26.34 15.23
N ILE A 125 4.93 -25.20 14.64
CA ILE A 125 4.47 -25.08 13.24
C ILE A 125 5.18 -23.90 12.57
N LEU A 126 5.69 -24.14 11.37
CA LEU A 126 6.23 -23.12 10.47
C LEU A 126 5.17 -22.76 9.43
N VAL A 127 4.78 -21.49 9.37
CA VAL A 127 3.71 -20.98 8.51
C VAL A 127 4.28 -19.96 7.52
N TRP A 128 4.06 -20.20 6.22
CA TRP A 128 4.22 -19.22 5.16
C TRP A 128 2.93 -18.41 5.08
N ASN A 129 2.92 -17.26 5.75
CA ASN A 129 1.80 -16.34 5.71
C ASN A 129 1.95 -15.41 4.51
N TYR A 130 1.31 -15.78 3.39
CA TYR A 130 1.41 -15.03 2.13
C TYR A 130 0.68 -13.69 2.21
N GLN A 131 -0.46 -13.67 2.92
CA GLN A 131 -1.30 -12.49 3.14
C GLN A 131 -0.54 -11.37 3.88
N GLU A 132 0.25 -11.71 4.91
CA GLU A 132 1.10 -10.74 5.62
C GLU A 132 2.51 -10.63 5.02
N SER A 133 2.86 -11.44 4.02
CA SER A 133 4.23 -11.59 3.53
C SER A 133 5.21 -11.84 4.68
N ARG A 134 4.87 -12.78 5.56
CA ARG A 134 5.65 -13.16 6.75
C ARG A 134 5.90 -14.66 6.79
N LEU A 135 7.10 -15.04 7.18
CA LEU A 135 7.39 -16.40 7.62
C LEU A 135 7.26 -16.42 9.14
N GLN A 136 6.33 -17.23 9.66
CA GLN A 136 5.95 -17.27 11.07
C GLN A 136 6.29 -18.62 11.68
N VAL A 137 6.88 -18.61 12.86
CA VAL A 137 7.22 -19.80 13.65
C VAL A 137 6.42 -19.76 14.94
N PHE A 138 5.49 -20.70 15.05
CA PHE A 138 4.69 -20.94 16.25
C PHE A 138 5.33 -22.07 17.04
N PHE A 139 5.58 -21.84 18.33
CA PHE A 139 6.05 -22.89 19.24
C PHE A 139 4.92 -23.27 20.20
N ASN A 140 4.81 -24.56 20.52
CA ASN A 140 3.80 -25.08 21.45
C ASN A 140 4.03 -24.57 22.90
N LYS A 141 5.30 -24.36 23.25
CA LYS A 141 5.76 -23.80 24.53
C LYS A 141 6.77 -22.70 24.27
N ILE A 142 7.05 -21.87 25.27
CA ILE A 142 8.10 -20.87 25.16
C ILE A 142 9.43 -21.60 24.88
N PRO A 143 10.10 -21.33 23.75
CA PRO A 143 11.35 -22.00 23.40
C PRO A 143 12.47 -21.58 24.35
N GLU A 144 13.46 -22.46 24.49
CA GLU A 144 14.64 -22.22 25.33
C GLU A 144 15.42 -20.96 24.91
N GLU A 145 16.17 -20.40 25.85
CA GLU A 145 16.89 -19.16 25.62
C GLU A 145 17.89 -19.25 24.46
N SER A 146 18.60 -20.37 24.33
CA SER A 146 19.52 -20.66 23.23
C SER A 146 18.81 -20.54 21.87
N LYS A 147 17.65 -21.18 21.73
CA LYS A 147 16.83 -21.14 20.51
C LYS A 147 16.28 -19.75 20.22
N ARG A 148 15.85 -19.00 21.24
CA ARG A 148 15.43 -17.59 21.10
C ARG A 148 16.56 -16.70 20.61
N ARG A 149 17.78 -16.90 21.12
CA ARG A 149 18.97 -16.15 20.67
C ARG A 149 19.29 -16.45 19.20
N GLU A 150 19.19 -17.72 18.79
CA GLU A 150 19.42 -18.12 17.39
C GLU A 150 18.37 -17.54 16.42
N LEU A 151 17.09 -17.52 16.82
CA LEU A 151 16.02 -16.87 16.06
C LEU A 151 16.30 -15.38 15.90
N LYS A 152 16.66 -14.68 16.99
CA LYS A 152 17.00 -13.26 16.96
C LYS A 152 18.20 -12.98 16.06
N SER A 153 19.29 -13.75 16.17
CA SER A 153 20.49 -13.56 15.34
C SER A 153 20.22 -13.83 13.86
N SER A 154 19.23 -14.67 13.56
CA SER A 154 18.79 -14.97 12.19
C SER A 154 17.71 -14.01 11.67
N GLY A 155 17.43 -12.92 12.40
CA GLY A 155 16.53 -11.85 11.99
C GLY A 155 15.04 -12.11 12.25
N PHE A 156 14.69 -13.12 13.05
CA PHE A 156 13.32 -13.30 13.51
C PHE A 156 13.04 -12.40 14.72
N HIS A 157 11.85 -11.81 14.74
CA HIS A 157 11.38 -10.98 15.84
C HIS A 157 10.10 -11.56 16.44
N TRP A 158 10.00 -11.53 17.77
CA TRP A 158 8.79 -11.93 18.47
C TRP A 158 7.67 -10.92 18.20
N SER A 159 6.52 -11.40 17.77
CA SER A 159 5.29 -10.62 17.62
C SER A 159 4.31 -10.98 18.73
N PRO A 160 4.08 -10.11 19.72
CA PRO A 160 3.09 -10.35 20.78
C PRO A 160 1.67 -10.53 20.22
N ARG A 161 1.33 -9.76 19.17
CA ARG A 161 0.02 -9.79 18.51
C ARG A 161 -0.25 -11.14 17.84
N ASN A 162 0.74 -11.64 17.09
CA ASN A 162 0.59 -12.90 16.36
C ASN A 162 1.05 -14.11 17.19
N ARG A 163 1.61 -13.88 18.40
CA ARG A 163 2.19 -14.91 19.28
C ARG A 163 3.17 -15.84 18.57
N ALA A 164 3.94 -15.28 17.64
CA ALA A 164 4.87 -16.01 16.79
C ALA A 164 6.20 -15.28 16.64
N TRP A 165 7.26 -16.04 16.39
CA TRP A 165 8.50 -15.48 15.85
C TRP A 165 8.34 -15.29 14.35
N GLN A 166 8.53 -14.08 13.86
CA GLN A 166 8.28 -13.78 12.46
C GLN A 166 9.35 -12.88 11.84
N ARG A 167 9.52 -13.03 10.52
CA ARG A 167 10.30 -12.10 9.69
C ARG A 167 9.66 -11.98 8.30
N GLN A 168 10.09 -11.01 7.51
CA GLN A 168 9.66 -10.88 6.11
C GLN A 168 9.89 -12.19 5.33
N LEU A 169 8.85 -12.64 4.63
CA LEU A 169 8.93 -13.83 3.79
C LEU A 169 9.87 -13.56 2.61
N ASN A 170 11.01 -14.25 2.60
CA ASN A 170 11.99 -14.26 1.52
C ASN A 170 12.78 -15.59 1.53
N PRO A 171 13.51 -15.94 0.46
CA PRO A 171 14.25 -17.21 0.41
C PRO A 171 15.21 -17.40 1.58
N ASN A 172 15.90 -16.33 1.99
CA ASN A 172 16.82 -16.37 3.14
C ASN A 172 16.10 -16.66 4.46
N ALA A 173 14.84 -16.25 4.61
CA ALA A 173 14.02 -16.53 5.79
C ALA A 173 13.73 -18.02 5.89
N VAL A 174 13.37 -18.62 4.75
CA VAL A 174 13.06 -20.04 4.64
C VAL A 174 14.30 -20.88 4.94
N SER A 175 15.44 -20.55 4.34
CA SER A 175 16.71 -21.25 4.62
C SER A 175 17.13 -21.13 6.08
N ALA A 176 16.97 -19.94 6.69
CA ALA A 176 17.25 -19.74 8.10
C ALA A 176 16.31 -20.54 9.01
N ALA A 177 15.00 -20.53 8.74
CA ALA A 177 14.02 -21.31 9.51
C ALA A 177 14.34 -22.80 9.44
N LYS A 178 14.59 -23.34 8.24
CA LYS A 178 14.94 -24.75 8.06
C LYS A 178 16.18 -25.15 8.88
N ARG A 179 17.23 -24.33 8.84
CA ARG A 179 18.45 -24.55 9.64
C ARG A 179 18.18 -24.53 11.15
N ILE A 180 17.38 -23.58 11.64
CA ILE A 180 17.11 -23.42 13.08
C ILE A 180 16.19 -24.54 13.61
N LEU A 181 15.25 -24.97 12.78
CA LEU A 181 14.21 -25.93 13.12
C LEU A 181 14.56 -27.38 12.74
N ASN A 182 15.73 -27.60 12.13
CA ASN A 182 16.20 -28.88 11.63
C ASN A 182 15.21 -29.55 10.64
N LEU A 183 14.74 -28.76 9.67
CA LEU A 183 13.81 -29.16 8.59
C LEU A 183 14.50 -29.30 7.22
#